data_AF-A0A821UKL2-F1
#
_entry.id   AF-A0A821UKL2-F1
#
_cell.length_a   1.000
_cell.length_b   1.000
_cell.length_c   1.000
_cell.angle_alpha   90.00
_cell.angle_beta   90.00
_cell.angle_gamma   90.00
#
_symmetry.space_group_name_H-M   'P 1'
#
loop_
_entity.id
_entity.type
_entity.pdbx_description
1 polymer ?
#
loop_
_entity_poly.entity_id
_entity_poly.type
_entity_poly.pdbx_seq_one_letter_code
_entity_poly.pdbx_strand_id
1 'polypeptide(L)'
;MGDNNSVKTRLQLKRLFSLRAFQDFVNVEPHKILKPSQTRWLSLSAVVSRILEQWDALRLFFIDFTTKANREKTDVINRAVSILEKLCDPFYRMYFYFLDWALVLFTRFNLEFQRENVVVTKLHDKICELYKEILLRYLSYGYVMGRELIQVNPENDQFQLTDDQMYLGVKVYEMLNKPEIIAKPVQIASFKSNCRSFLKVT
;
A
#
# COMPACT_ATOMS: atom_id res chain seq x y z
N MET A 1 -1.12 3.01 -39.39
CA MET A 1 -0.91 2.48 -38.02
C MET A 1 0.28 3.10 -37.25
N GLY A 2 1.20 3.86 -37.88
CA GLY A 2 2.35 4.48 -37.18
C GLY A 2 2.06 5.76 -36.38
N ASP A 3 0.97 6.47 -36.68
CA ASP A 3 0.74 7.82 -36.14
C ASP A 3 0.16 7.82 -34.70
N ASN A 4 -0.66 6.82 -34.38
CA ASN A 4 -1.35 6.73 -33.08
C ASN A 4 -0.39 6.36 -31.92
N ASN A 5 0.70 5.65 -32.23
CA ASN A 5 1.75 5.33 -31.26
C ASN A 5 2.67 6.53 -31.00
N SER A 6 3.02 7.29 -32.04
CA SER A 6 3.82 8.52 -31.92
C SER A 6 3.10 9.58 -31.06
N VAL A 7 1.79 9.74 -31.27
CA VAL A 7 0.94 10.66 -30.49
C VAL A 7 0.82 10.22 -29.03
N LYS A 8 0.58 8.92 -28.76
CA LYS A 8 0.54 8.38 -27.39
C LYS A 8 1.88 8.58 -26.65
N THR A 9 3.00 8.32 -27.31
CA THR A 9 4.33 8.52 -26.70
C THR A 9 4.60 9.99 -26.40
N ARG A 10 4.22 10.92 -27.29
CA ARG A 10 4.32 12.37 -27.03
C ARG A 10 3.45 12.85 -25.88
N LEU A 11 2.21 12.34 -25.76
CA LEU A 11 1.31 12.64 -24.64
C LEU A 11 1.84 12.09 -23.30
N GLN A 12 2.41 10.87 -23.31
CA GLN A 12 3.06 10.29 -22.13
C GLN A 12 4.29 11.10 -21.71
N LEU A 13 5.12 11.53 -22.65
CA LEU A 13 6.29 12.38 -22.38
C LEU A 13 5.86 13.72 -21.79
N LYS A 14 4.85 14.40 -22.35
CA LYS A 14 4.31 15.66 -21.79
C LYS A 14 3.85 15.49 -20.35
N ARG A 15 3.10 14.43 -20.04
CA ARG A 15 2.63 14.15 -18.67
C ARG A 15 3.78 13.84 -17.71
N LEU A 16 4.83 13.16 -18.20
CA LEU A 16 6.04 12.89 -17.42
C LEU A 16 6.83 14.17 -17.10
N PHE A 17 6.98 15.07 -18.09
CA PHE A 17 7.62 16.37 -17.89
C PHE A 17 6.81 17.27 -16.95
N SER A 18 5.47 17.27 -17.06
CA SER A 18 4.61 18.00 -16.15
C SER A 18 4.69 17.49 -14.71
N LEU A 19 4.78 16.17 -14.48
CA LEU A 19 4.95 15.62 -13.14
C LEU A 19 6.26 16.09 -12.48
N ARG A 20 7.35 16.15 -13.26
CA ARG A 20 8.66 16.57 -12.76
C ARG A 20 8.63 17.97 -12.12
N ALA A 21 7.91 18.91 -12.71
CA ALA A 21 7.77 20.25 -12.15
C ALA A 21 7.13 20.24 -10.75
N PHE A 22 6.17 19.34 -10.49
CA PHE A 22 5.58 19.17 -9.16
C PHE A 22 6.52 18.44 -8.21
N GLN A 23 7.31 17.48 -8.70
CA GLN A 23 8.34 16.79 -7.90
C GLN A 23 9.38 17.77 -7.38
N ASP A 24 9.90 18.62 -8.28
CA ASP A 24 10.84 19.68 -7.94
C ASP A 24 10.19 20.69 -6.96
N PHE A 25 8.92 21.05 -7.16
CA PHE A 25 8.18 21.96 -6.28
C PHE A 25 8.01 21.44 -4.84
N VAL A 26 7.71 20.15 -4.67
CA VAL A 26 7.59 19.54 -3.32
C VAL A 26 8.92 18.99 -2.79
N ASN A 27 10.02 19.24 -3.49
CA ASN A 27 11.36 18.80 -3.13
C ASN A 27 11.48 17.27 -2.92
N VAL A 28 10.89 16.48 -3.82
CA VAL A 28 11.07 15.02 -3.88
C VAL A 28 11.91 14.64 -5.09
N GLU A 29 12.65 13.53 -5.00
CA GLU A 29 13.49 13.08 -6.10
C GLU A 29 12.66 12.81 -7.37
N PRO A 30 13.12 13.25 -8.56
CA PRO A 30 12.40 13.03 -9.81
C PRO A 30 12.32 11.56 -10.19
N HIS A 31 11.16 10.97 -9.97
CA HIS A 31 10.96 9.54 -10.13
C HIS A 31 9.78 9.21 -11.03
N LYS A 32 9.95 8.21 -11.90
CA LYS A 32 8.83 7.66 -12.66
C LYS A 32 7.94 6.84 -11.72
N ILE A 33 6.63 6.90 -11.93
CA ILE A 33 5.68 6.01 -11.24
C ILE A 33 5.86 4.60 -11.77
N LEU A 34 6.04 3.66 -10.85
CA LEU A 34 6.25 2.24 -11.16
C LEU A 34 4.92 1.58 -11.55
N LYS A 35 4.98 0.63 -12.48
CA LYS A 35 3.83 -0.22 -12.80
C LYS A 35 3.84 -1.44 -11.87
N PRO A 36 2.72 -1.80 -11.24
CA PRO A 36 2.64 -3.02 -10.46
C PRO A 36 2.87 -4.23 -11.39
N SER A 37 3.76 -5.14 -11.00
CA SER A 37 3.84 -6.45 -11.62
C SER A 37 2.87 -7.39 -10.89
N GLN A 38 2.04 -8.12 -11.63
CA GLN A 38 0.95 -8.92 -11.07
C GLN A 38 1.40 -10.06 -10.13
N THR A 39 2.66 -10.50 -10.19
CA THR A 39 3.12 -11.74 -9.54
C THR A 39 4.30 -11.58 -8.57
N ARG A 40 4.72 -10.36 -8.21
CA ARG A 40 5.90 -10.16 -7.34
C ARG A 40 5.64 -9.17 -6.22
N TRP A 41 5.61 -9.67 -4.99
CA TRP A 41 5.48 -8.90 -3.75
C TRP A 41 6.56 -7.81 -3.59
N LEU A 42 7.80 -8.09 -4.00
CA LEU A 42 8.90 -7.11 -4.03
C LEU A 42 8.57 -5.90 -4.92
N SER A 43 8.02 -6.15 -6.10
CA SER A 43 7.59 -5.07 -7.00
C SER A 43 6.41 -4.29 -6.42
N LEU A 44 5.49 -4.96 -5.73
CA LEU A 44 4.35 -4.29 -5.11
C LEU A 44 4.81 -3.37 -3.97
N SER A 45 5.72 -3.83 -3.11
CA SER A 45 6.33 -3.00 -2.07
C SER A 45 7.00 -1.76 -2.67
N ALA A 46 7.84 -1.94 -3.69
CA ALA A 46 8.49 -0.80 -4.36
C ALA A 46 7.48 0.20 -4.97
N VAL A 47 6.35 -0.30 -5.51
CA VAL A 47 5.28 0.54 -6.05
C VAL A 47 4.58 1.33 -4.94
N VAL A 48 4.25 0.69 -3.82
CA VAL A 48 3.62 1.34 -2.66
C VAL A 48 4.52 2.42 -2.10
N SER A 49 5.80 2.12 -1.85
CA SER A 49 6.76 3.09 -1.33
C SER A 49 6.93 4.26 -2.31
N ARG A 50 7.00 4.00 -3.62
CA ARG A 50 7.08 5.06 -4.66
C ARG A 50 5.83 5.95 -4.69
N ILE A 51 4.64 5.39 -4.49
CA ILE A 51 3.39 6.17 -4.44
C ILE A 51 3.38 7.06 -3.20
N LEU A 52 3.80 6.55 -2.04
CA LEU A 52 3.89 7.34 -0.80
C LEU A 52 4.92 8.47 -0.90
N GLU A 53 6.09 8.17 -1.45
CA GLU A 53 7.17 9.13 -1.71
C GLU A 53 6.67 10.28 -2.61
N GLN A 54 5.89 9.94 -3.64
CA GLN A 54 5.42 10.88 -4.66
C GLN A 54 4.01 11.42 -4.36
N TRP A 55 3.45 11.16 -3.17
CA TRP A 55 2.03 11.40 -2.88
C TRP A 55 1.62 12.85 -3.10
N ASP A 56 2.39 13.79 -2.54
CA ASP A 56 2.08 15.22 -2.60
C ASP A 56 2.32 15.78 -4.02
N ALA A 57 3.37 15.33 -4.72
CA ALA A 57 3.61 15.67 -6.13
C ALA A 57 2.47 15.18 -7.04
N LEU A 58 2.01 13.94 -6.84
CA LEU A 58 0.88 13.35 -7.55
C LEU A 58 -0.41 14.13 -7.28
N ARG A 59 -0.68 14.49 -6.02
CA ARG A 59 -1.87 15.27 -5.66
C ARG A 59 -1.88 16.60 -6.41
N LEU A 60 -0.78 17.35 -6.38
CA LEU A 60 -0.67 18.63 -7.09
C LEU A 60 -0.79 18.47 -8.61
N PHE A 61 -0.16 17.44 -9.18
CA PHE A 61 -0.28 17.13 -10.60
C PHE A 61 -1.73 16.88 -11.00
N PHE A 62 -2.49 16.09 -10.23
CA PHE A 62 -3.89 15.80 -10.54
C PHE A 62 -4.82 16.98 -10.28
N ILE A 63 -4.52 17.86 -9.32
CA ILE A 63 -5.21 19.16 -9.16
C ILE A 63 -5.04 19.98 -10.44
N ASP A 64 -3.79 20.22 -10.86
CA ASP A 64 -3.51 21.03 -12.05
C ASP A 64 -4.12 20.43 -13.32
N PHE A 65 -3.99 19.10 -13.48
CA PHE A 65 -4.53 18.38 -14.62
C PHE A 65 -6.06 18.54 -14.71
N THR A 66 -6.78 18.34 -13.60
CA THR A 66 -8.24 18.43 -13.58
C THR A 66 -8.74 19.85 -13.80
N THR A 67 -8.04 20.87 -13.28
CA THR A 67 -8.36 22.29 -13.53
C THR A 67 -8.16 22.70 -14.98
N LYS A 68 -7.16 22.13 -15.68
CA LYS A 68 -6.83 22.49 -17.07
C LYS A 68 -7.42 21.55 -18.12
N ALA A 69 -8.28 20.62 -17.74
CA ALA A 69 -8.67 19.48 -18.57
C ALA A 69 -9.63 19.77 -19.74
N ASN A 70 -9.89 21.04 -20.08
CA ASN A 70 -10.91 21.47 -21.05
C ASN A 70 -10.77 20.88 -22.48
N ARG A 71 -9.63 20.25 -22.80
CA ARG A 71 -9.34 19.64 -24.12
C ARG A 71 -9.14 18.12 -24.07
N GLU A 72 -9.26 17.50 -22.89
CA GLU A 72 -9.08 16.07 -22.71
C GLU A 72 -10.41 15.33 -22.86
N LYS A 73 -10.35 14.02 -23.16
CA LYS A 73 -11.55 13.20 -23.26
C LYS A 73 -12.20 13.02 -21.89
N THR A 74 -13.52 13.06 -21.83
CA THR A 74 -14.31 12.94 -20.58
C THR A 74 -13.92 11.72 -19.74
N ASP A 75 -13.62 10.57 -20.37
CA ASP A 75 -13.20 9.35 -19.66
C ASP A 75 -11.84 9.49 -18.97
N VAL A 76 -10.91 10.25 -19.57
CA VAL A 76 -9.62 10.57 -18.97
C VAL A 76 -9.81 11.51 -17.77
N ILE A 77 -10.67 12.51 -17.91
CA ILE A 77 -10.99 13.46 -16.84
C ILE A 77 -11.61 12.72 -15.66
N ASN A 78 -12.61 11.87 -15.89
CA ASN A 78 -13.27 11.12 -14.83
C ASN A 78 -12.30 10.20 -14.06
N ARG A 79 -11.38 9.53 -14.77
CA ARG A 79 -10.32 8.74 -14.11
C ARG A 79 -9.37 9.62 -13.29
N ALA A 80 -8.99 10.79 -13.81
CA ALA A 80 -8.13 11.72 -13.09
C ALA A 80 -8.79 12.29 -11.83
N VAL A 81 -10.08 12.65 -11.91
CA VAL A 81 -10.89 13.09 -10.78
C VAL A 81 -10.99 11.99 -9.72
N SER A 82 -11.29 10.75 -10.12
CA SER A 82 -11.35 9.63 -9.17
C SER A 82 -10.00 9.35 -8.48
N ILE A 83 -8.87 9.53 -9.18
CA ILE A 83 -7.54 9.42 -8.57
C ILE A 83 -7.31 10.58 -7.60
N LEU A 84 -7.67 11.80 -7.98
CA LEU A 84 -7.51 12.99 -7.14
C LEU A 84 -8.31 12.87 -5.83
N GLU A 85 -9.57 12.42 -5.91
CA GLU A 85 -10.42 12.15 -4.74
C GLU A 85 -9.72 11.22 -3.75
N LYS A 86 -9.11 10.13 -4.25
CA LYS A 86 -8.34 9.18 -3.43
C LYS A 86 -7.05 9.78 -2.87
N LEU A 87 -6.35 10.63 -3.61
CA LEU A 87 -5.13 11.31 -3.15
C LEU A 87 -5.42 12.40 -2.09
N CYS A 88 -6.64 12.93 -2.08
CA CYS A 88 -7.15 13.88 -1.10
C CYS A 88 -7.76 13.20 0.14
N ASP A 89 -8.16 11.94 0.05
CA ASP A 89 -8.69 11.18 1.18
C ASP A 89 -7.53 10.66 2.06
N PRO A 90 -7.44 11.10 3.33
CA PRO A 90 -6.39 10.63 4.22
C PRO A 90 -6.47 9.11 4.54
N PHE A 91 -7.64 8.47 4.45
CA PHE A 91 -7.76 7.03 4.69
C PHE A 91 -7.10 6.20 3.60
N TYR A 92 -7.08 6.69 2.36
CA TYR A 92 -6.30 6.06 1.30
C TYR A 92 -4.81 6.17 1.57
N ARG A 93 -4.30 7.36 1.94
CA ARG A 93 -2.88 7.53 2.31
C ARG A 93 -2.51 6.63 3.48
N MET A 94 -3.38 6.55 4.49
CA MET A 94 -3.21 5.68 5.65
C MET A 94 -3.18 4.20 5.26
N TYR A 95 -4.00 3.78 4.30
CA TYR A 95 -3.97 2.42 3.77
C TYR A 95 -2.68 2.11 3.00
N PHE A 96 -2.14 3.07 2.24
CA PHE A 96 -0.82 2.90 1.64
C PHE A 96 0.29 2.77 2.69
N TYR A 97 0.23 3.52 3.81
CA TYR A 97 1.16 3.31 4.93
C TYR A 97 1.02 1.93 5.59
N PHE A 98 -0.21 1.44 5.74
CA PHE A 98 -0.44 0.07 6.19
C PHE A 98 0.18 -0.94 5.22
N LEU A 99 -0.03 -0.78 3.91
CA LEU A 99 0.55 -1.67 2.90
C LEU A 99 2.08 -1.62 2.94
N ASP A 100 2.69 -0.44 3.03
CA ASP A 100 4.14 -0.29 3.12
C ASP A 100 4.70 -1.07 4.30
N TRP A 101 4.04 -0.97 5.47
CA TRP A 101 4.41 -1.73 6.66
C TRP A 101 4.15 -3.25 6.53
N ALA A 102 3.00 -3.66 6.02
CA ALA A 102 2.61 -5.07 5.93
C ALA A 102 3.45 -5.82 4.87
N LEU A 103 3.76 -5.18 3.75
CA LEU A 103 4.53 -5.77 2.66
C LEU A 103 5.99 -6.02 3.05
N VAL A 104 6.54 -5.32 4.06
CA VAL A 104 7.89 -5.59 4.60
C VAL A 104 8.00 -7.02 5.14
N LEU A 105 6.92 -7.58 5.70
CA LEU A 105 6.91 -8.97 6.20
C LEU A 105 7.23 -9.96 5.07
N PHE A 106 6.54 -9.80 3.94
CA PHE A 106 6.69 -10.68 2.78
C PHE A 106 7.98 -10.42 2.00
N THR A 107 8.43 -9.17 1.90
CA THR A 107 9.68 -8.86 1.18
C THR A 107 10.92 -9.36 1.93
N ARG A 108 10.95 -9.28 3.27
CA ARG A 108 12.01 -9.88 4.09
C ARG A 108 12.09 -11.39 3.85
N PHE A 109 10.96 -12.09 3.89
CA PHE A 109 10.91 -13.52 3.59
C PHE A 109 11.37 -13.83 2.16
N ASN A 110 10.90 -13.09 1.16
CA ASN A 110 11.29 -13.29 -0.23
C ASN A 110 12.79 -13.07 -0.47
N LEU A 111 13.41 -12.08 0.18
CA LEU A 111 14.85 -11.84 0.08
C LEU A 111 15.65 -13.00 0.66
N GLU A 112 15.21 -13.52 1.81
CA GLU A 112 15.81 -14.70 2.43
C GLU A 112 15.65 -15.96 1.56
N PHE A 113 14.54 -16.09 0.85
CA PHE A 113 14.26 -17.21 -0.05
C PHE A 113 15.04 -17.16 -1.37
N GLN A 114 15.40 -15.96 -1.84
CA GLN A 114 16.19 -15.78 -3.05
C GLN A 114 17.70 -16.03 -2.84
N ARG A 115 18.14 -16.38 -1.62
CA ARG A 115 19.53 -16.75 -1.34
C ARG A 115 19.83 -18.16 -1.86
N GLU A 116 21.03 -18.36 -2.40
CA GLU A 116 21.42 -19.60 -3.08
C GLU A 116 21.44 -20.87 -2.18
N ASN A 117 21.41 -20.72 -0.85
CA ASN A 117 21.61 -21.81 0.12
C ASN A 117 20.35 -22.21 0.93
N VAL A 118 19.16 -22.25 0.31
CA VAL A 118 17.94 -22.67 1.01
C VAL A 118 17.89 -24.18 1.18
N VAL A 119 18.01 -24.66 2.42
CA VAL A 119 17.73 -26.05 2.82
C VAL A 119 16.23 -26.18 3.14
N VAL A 120 15.57 -27.24 2.65
CA VAL A 120 14.10 -27.45 2.80
C VAL A 120 13.61 -27.37 4.25
N THR A 121 14.39 -27.87 5.21
CA THR A 121 14.02 -27.79 6.64
C THR A 121 14.04 -26.35 7.15
N LYS A 122 15.07 -25.57 6.78
CA LYS A 122 15.14 -24.12 7.09
C LYS A 122 14.03 -23.32 6.41
N LEU A 123 13.54 -23.79 5.27
CA LEU A 123 12.42 -23.17 4.57
C LEU A 123 11.12 -23.31 5.35
N HIS A 124 10.82 -24.53 5.80
CA HIS A 124 9.64 -24.80 6.62
C HIS A 124 9.63 -23.93 7.87
N ASP A 125 10.74 -23.87 8.59
CA ASP A 125 10.86 -23.07 9.82
C ASP A 125 10.61 -21.58 9.54
N LYS A 126 11.19 -21.03 8.47
CA LYS A 126 10.98 -19.63 8.06
C LYS A 126 9.53 -19.33 7.65
N ILE A 127 8.86 -20.26 6.97
CA ILE A 127 7.44 -20.10 6.63
C ILE A 127 6.60 -20.11 7.90
N CYS A 128 6.87 -21.03 8.84
CA CYS A 128 6.18 -21.08 10.12
C CYS A 128 6.39 -19.78 10.93
N GLU A 129 7.61 -19.24 10.95
CA GLU A 129 7.92 -17.96 11.59
C GLU A 129 7.15 -16.81 10.94
N LEU A 130 7.17 -16.69 9.61
CA LEU A 130 6.42 -15.66 8.88
C LEU A 130 4.92 -15.76 9.17
N TYR A 131 4.36 -16.97 9.12
CA TYR A 131 2.94 -17.16 9.35
C TYR A 131 2.57 -16.77 10.79
N LYS A 132 3.37 -17.16 11.79
CA LYS A 132 3.18 -16.69 13.18
C LYS A 132 3.27 -15.17 13.29
N GLU A 133 4.23 -14.52 12.62
CA GLU A 133 4.34 -13.06 12.62
C GLU A 133 3.08 -12.38 12.05
N ILE A 134 2.46 -12.95 11.01
CA ILE A 134 1.21 -12.44 10.41
C ILE A 134 0.05 -12.65 11.39
N LEU A 135 -0.11 -13.86 11.94
CA LEU A 135 -1.16 -14.19 12.90
C LEU A 135 -1.13 -13.27 14.12
N LEU A 136 0.07 -12.99 14.66
CA LEU A 136 0.26 -12.10 15.80
C LEU A 136 -0.11 -10.63 15.52
N ARG A 137 -0.37 -10.23 14.27
CA ARG A 137 -0.87 -8.88 13.96
C ARG A 137 -2.35 -8.70 14.28
N TYR A 138 -3.11 -9.78 14.36
CA TYR A 138 -4.56 -9.72 14.52
C TYR A 138 -5.15 -10.78 15.47
N LEU A 139 -4.35 -11.73 15.95
CA LEU A 139 -4.69 -12.69 17.00
C LEU A 139 -3.90 -12.43 18.28
N SER A 140 -4.49 -12.83 19.41
CA SER A 140 -3.86 -12.73 20.72
C SER A 140 -2.59 -13.58 20.83
N TYR A 141 -1.57 -13.03 21.48
CA TYR A 141 -0.26 -13.69 21.65
C TYR A 141 -0.39 -15.07 22.32
N GLY A 142 -1.16 -15.16 23.41
CA GLY A 142 -1.35 -16.41 24.13
C GLY A 142 -2.00 -17.52 23.29
N TYR A 143 -2.86 -17.15 22.33
CA TYR A 143 -3.49 -18.11 21.43
C TYR A 143 -2.51 -18.66 20.39
N VAL A 144 -1.72 -17.79 19.75
CA VAL A 144 -0.78 -18.19 18.69
C VAL A 144 0.46 -18.91 19.25
N MET A 145 1.01 -18.42 20.36
CA MET A 145 2.25 -18.96 20.93
C MET A 145 2.03 -20.13 21.90
N GLY A 146 0.81 -20.28 22.43
CA GLY A 146 0.46 -21.36 23.37
C GLY A 146 0.12 -22.70 22.71
N ARG A 147 0.23 -22.82 21.37
CA ARG A 147 -0.23 -23.98 20.60
C ARG A 147 0.72 -24.28 19.43
N GLU A 148 0.63 -25.48 18.90
CA GLU A 148 1.26 -25.80 17.62
C GLU A 148 0.57 -25.03 16.48
N LEU A 149 1.34 -24.58 15.51
CA LEU A 149 0.86 -23.70 14.43
C LEU A 149 -0.30 -24.32 13.64
N ILE A 150 -0.28 -25.63 13.44
CA ILE A 150 -1.33 -26.39 12.74
C ILE A 150 -2.68 -26.36 13.48
N GLN A 151 -2.68 -26.06 14.78
CA GLN A 151 -3.88 -26.00 15.62
C GLN A 151 -4.43 -24.58 15.74
N VAL A 152 -3.72 -23.58 15.21
CA VAL A 152 -4.17 -22.19 15.23
C VAL A 152 -5.19 -21.99 14.11
N ASN A 153 -6.43 -21.66 14.46
CA ASN A 153 -7.44 -21.29 13.50
C ASN A 153 -7.34 -19.77 13.23
N PRO A 154 -6.91 -19.34 12.02
CA PRO A 154 -6.79 -17.92 11.68
C PRO A 154 -8.12 -17.17 11.69
N GLU A 155 -9.25 -17.86 11.55
CA GLU A 155 -10.59 -17.27 11.52
C GLU A 155 -11.29 -17.27 12.88
N ASN A 156 -10.60 -17.64 13.97
CA ASN A 156 -11.23 -17.68 15.28
C ASN A 156 -11.44 -16.28 15.86
N ASP A 157 -12.67 -15.78 15.75
CA ASP A 157 -13.07 -14.46 16.25
C ASP A 157 -12.88 -14.29 17.77
N GLN A 158 -12.91 -15.36 18.56
CA GLN A 158 -12.77 -15.26 20.03
C GLN A 158 -11.37 -14.81 20.46
N PHE A 159 -10.35 -15.13 19.66
CA PHE A 159 -8.95 -14.81 19.97
C PHE A 159 -8.43 -13.64 19.14
N GLN A 160 -9.28 -13.00 18.35
CA GLN A 160 -8.94 -11.83 17.57
C GLN A 160 -8.72 -10.62 18.46
N LEU A 161 -7.68 -9.84 18.15
CA LEU A 161 -7.43 -8.56 18.78
C LEU A 161 -8.58 -7.61 18.52
N THR A 162 -8.92 -6.76 19.49
CA THR A 162 -9.82 -5.64 19.24
C THR A 162 -9.15 -4.63 18.33
N ASP A 163 -9.95 -3.80 17.69
CA ASP A 163 -9.46 -2.75 16.78
C ASP A 163 -8.42 -1.83 17.45
N ASP A 164 -8.52 -1.58 18.75
CA ASP A 164 -7.58 -0.71 19.48
C ASP A 164 -6.26 -1.41 19.84
N GLN A 165 -6.26 -2.74 19.88
CA GLN A 165 -5.06 -3.54 20.13
C GLN A 165 -4.26 -3.83 18.86
N MET A 166 -4.86 -3.66 17.68
CA MET A 166 -4.19 -3.88 16.41
C MET A 166 -3.12 -2.83 16.14
N TYR A 167 -1.85 -3.26 16.13
CA TYR A 167 -0.75 -2.44 15.65
C TYR A 167 -0.58 -2.59 14.13
N LEU A 168 -0.78 -1.50 13.41
CA LEU A 168 -0.78 -1.43 11.93
C LEU A 168 0.41 -0.63 11.36
N GLY A 169 1.45 -0.42 12.18
CA GLY A 169 2.64 0.35 11.82
C GLY A 169 2.66 1.78 12.35
N VAL A 170 3.87 2.32 12.51
CA VAL A 170 4.11 3.64 13.14
C VAL A 170 3.43 4.79 12.39
N LYS A 171 3.45 4.77 11.04
CA LYS A 171 2.83 5.82 10.22
C LYS A 171 1.30 5.81 10.30
N VAL A 172 0.70 4.63 10.40
CA VAL A 172 -0.75 4.50 10.65
C VAL A 172 -1.09 5.02 12.05
N TYR A 173 -0.30 4.65 13.05
CA TYR A 173 -0.46 5.14 14.42
C TYR A 173 -0.36 6.68 14.49
N GLU A 174 0.64 7.28 13.84
CA GLU A 174 0.78 8.74 13.74
C GLU A 174 -0.47 9.39 13.10
N MET A 175 -1.02 8.79 12.04
CA MET A 175 -2.23 9.30 11.37
C MET A 175 -3.50 9.17 12.20
N LEU A 176 -3.68 8.05 12.92
CA LEU A 176 -4.84 7.83 13.79
C LEU A 176 -4.93 8.84 14.94
N ASN A 177 -3.80 9.43 15.34
CA ASN A 177 -3.75 10.46 16.38
C ASN A 177 -4.01 11.89 15.86
N LYS A 178 -4.28 12.06 14.57
CA LYS A 178 -4.57 13.39 14.00
C LYS A 178 -6.04 13.80 14.24
N PRO A 179 -6.33 15.05 14.65
CA PRO A 179 -7.69 15.50 14.96
C PRO A 179 -8.70 15.25 13.83
N GLU A 180 -8.30 15.46 12.58
CA GLU A 180 -9.15 15.28 11.40
C GLU A 180 -9.52 13.80 11.13
N ILE A 181 -8.76 12.86 11.67
CA ILE A 181 -8.99 11.41 11.57
C ILE A 181 -9.81 10.93 12.76
N ILE A 182 -9.44 11.35 13.98
CA ILE A 182 -10.16 11.05 15.23
C ILE A 182 -11.64 11.43 15.11
N ALA A 183 -11.93 12.55 14.42
CA ALA A 183 -13.29 13.01 14.16
C ALA A 183 -14.14 12.07 13.26
N LYS A 184 -13.57 10.98 12.71
CA LYS A 184 -14.24 10.07 11.75
C LYS A 184 -14.20 8.59 12.20
N PRO A 185 -14.84 8.24 13.32
CA PRO A 185 -14.75 6.91 13.92
C PRO A 185 -15.27 5.77 13.02
N VAL A 186 -16.33 6.01 12.23
CA VAL A 186 -16.88 5.02 11.30
C VAL A 186 -15.87 4.65 10.20
N GLN A 187 -15.12 5.64 9.70
CA GLN A 187 -14.09 5.41 8.68
C GLN A 187 -12.87 4.70 9.28
N ILE A 188 -12.51 5.02 10.54
CA ILE A 188 -11.47 4.29 11.27
C ILE A 188 -11.83 2.81 11.42
N ALA A 189 -13.06 2.50 11.83
CA ALA A 189 -13.52 1.11 11.97
C ALA A 189 -13.49 0.37 10.62
N SER A 190 -13.97 1.00 9.54
CA SER A 190 -13.89 0.42 8.19
C SER A 190 -12.45 0.20 7.74
N PHE A 191 -11.54 1.15 8.01
CA PHE A 191 -10.13 1.01 7.73
C PHE A 191 -9.48 -0.16 8.47
N LYS A 192 -9.70 -0.27 9.79
CA LYS A 192 -9.14 -1.36 10.61
C LYS A 192 -9.69 -2.72 10.17
N SER A 193 -10.98 -2.80 9.86
CA SER A 193 -11.62 -4.00 9.29
C SER A 193 -10.98 -4.41 7.95
N ASN A 194 -10.73 -3.45 7.04
CA ASN A 194 -10.07 -3.73 5.77
C ASN A 194 -8.62 -4.21 5.96
N CYS A 195 -7.88 -3.65 6.92
CA CYS A 195 -6.52 -4.09 7.25
C CYS A 195 -6.52 -5.52 7.81
N ARG A 196 -7.48 -5.85 8.68
CA ARG A 196 -7.65 -7.20 9.21
C ARG A 196 -7.97 -8.20 8.10
N SER A 197 -8.91 -7.88 7.22
CA SER A 197 -9.26 -8.72 6.07
C SER A 197 -8.07 -8.97 5.15
N PHE A 198 -7.24 -7.94 4.93
CA PHE A 198 -5.99 -8.10 4.18
C PHE A 198 -5.05 -9.12 4.86
N LEU A 199 -4.83 -9.00 6.17
CA LEU A 199 -3.94 -9.89 6.92
C LEU A 199 -4.44 -11.35 7.00
N LYS A 200 -5.75 -11.57 6.89
CA LYS A 200 -6.35 -12.91 6.87
C LYS A 200 -6.19 -13.63 5.52
N VAL A 201 -6.31 -12.88 4.43
CA VAL A 201 -6.34 -13.43 3.05
C VAL A 201 -4.94 -13.55 2.44
N THR A 202 -3.98 -12.76 2.93
CA THR A 202 -2.62 -12.67 2.36
C THR A 202 -1.68 -13.73 2.93
#